data_AF-A0A969Z4S8-F1
#
_entry.id   AF-A0A969Z4S8-F1
#
_cell.length_a   1.000
_cell.length_b   1.000
_cell.length_c   1.000
_cell.angle_alpha   90.00
_cell.angle_beta   90.00
_cell.angle_gamma   90.00
#
_symmetry.space_group_name_H-M   'P 1'
#
loop_
_entity.id
_entity.type
_entity.pdbx_description
1 polymer ?
#
loop_
_entity_poly.entity_id
_entity_poly.type
_entity_poly.pdbx_seq_one_letter_code
_entity_poly.pdbx_strand_id
1 'polypeptide(L)'
;MQILSAKIKAIVSLLISSNIILFLILSFIIFFFADNKINFKIFLLLNLPLLIMQIFFMSIGLLISVILPKVKSPLSLSLGITIGLYVLGALTDDKIRFLIPFKYFNGKDLLLDGLNIKYILLSIIIIISFLLIAYNKYKKRDLYV
;
A
#
# COMPACT_ATOMS: atom_id res chain seq x y z
N MET A 1 -4.02 20.97 -12.32
CA MET A 1 -3.25 20.91 -11.05
C MET A 1 -4.09 20.82 -9.77
N GLN A 2 -5.03 21.74 -9.51
CA GLN A 2 -5.85 21.73 -8.27
C GLN A 2 -6.66 20.43 -8.10
N ILE A 3 -7.22 19.90 -9.19
CA ILE A 3 -8.01 18.66 -9.20
C ILE A 3 -7.17 17.44 -8.76
N LEU A 4 -5.90 17.35 -9.21
CA LEU A 4 -5.00 16.26 -8.82
C LEU A 4 -4.64 16.33 -7.33
N SER A 5 -4.32 17.53 -6.83
CA SER A 5 -4.01 17.72 -5.41
C SER A 5 -5.22 17.37 -4.53
N ALA A 6 -6.43 17.79 -4.93
CA ALA A 6 -7.66 17.44 -4.23
C ALA A 6 -7.91 15.93 -4.21
N LYS A 7 -7.71 15.22 -5.34
CA LYS A 7 -7.82 13.75 -5.40
C LYS A 7 -6.83 13.06 -4.47
N ILE A 8 -5.56 13.47 -4.48
CA ILE A 8 -4.54 12.88 -3.60
C ILE A 8 -4.91 13.09 -2.13
N LYS A 9 -5.33 14.31 -1.74
CA LYS A 9 -5.77 14.60 -0.37
C LYS A 9 -6.97 13.75 0.05
N ALA A 10 -7.96 13.60 -0.83
CA ALA A 10 -9.13 12.76 -0.57
C ALA A 10 -8.75 11.29 -0.38
N ILE A 11 -7.87 10.74 -1.24
CA ILE A 11 -7.43 9.36 -1.12
C ILE A 11 -6.62 9.16 0.16
N VAL A 12 -5.70 10.07 0.48
CA VAL A 12 -4.92 10.01 1.74
C VAL A 12 -5.84 10.06 2.96
N SER A 13 -6.87 10.91 2.95
CA SER A 13 -7.87 10.94 4.02
C SER A 13 -8.61 9.61 4.15
N LEU A 14 -9.04 9.00 3.04
CA LEU A 14 -9.69 7.70 3.04
C LEU A 14 -8.77 6.60 3.60
N LEU A 15 -7.49 6.60 3.21
CA LEU A 15 -6.49 5.66 3.72
C LEU A 15 -6.32 5.80 5.22
N ILE A 16 -6.13 7.02 5.73
CA ILE A 16 -5.97 7.27 7.17
C ILE A 16 -7.21 6.78 7.94
N SER A 17 -8.41 7.14 7.48
CA SER A 17 -9.66 6.70 8.10
C SER A 17 -9.78 5.18 8.12
N SER A 18 -9.43 4.51 7.01
CA SER A 18 -9.47 3.04 6.94
C SER A 18 -8.52 2.37 7.93
N ASN A 19 -7.32 2.93 8.14
CA ASN A 19 -6.36 2.40 9.11
C ASN A 19 -6.82 2.62 10.55
N ILE A 20 -7.40 3.79 10.85
CA ILE A 20 -7.98 4.06 12.18
C ILE A 20 -9.09 3.05 12.48
N ILE A 21 -10.01 2.85 11.52
CA ILE A 21 -11.10 1.88 11.68
C ILE A 21 -10.56 0.46 11.88
N LEU A 22 -9.59 0.04 11.06
CA LEU A 22 -8.95 -1.27 11.19
C LEU A 22 -8.26 -1.44 12.55
N PHE A 23 -7.51 -0.43 12.99
CA PHE A 23 -6.84 -0.44 14.29
C PHE A 23 -7.83 -0.56 15.45
N LEU A 24 -8.94 0.19 15.40
CA LEU A 24 -9.99 0.13 16.42
C LEU A 24 -10.67 -1.24 16.47
N ILE A 25 -11.03 -1.79 15.31
CA ILE A 25 -11.66 -3.13 15.22
C ILE A 25 -10.72 -4.20 15.76
N LEU A 26 -9.44 -4.19 15.36
CA LEU A 26 -8.48 -5.18 15.83
C LEU A 26 -8.21 -5.04 17.33
N SER A 27 -8.12 -3.80 17.85
CA SER A 27 -7.98 -3.55 19.28
C SER A 27 -9.19 -4.07 20.08
N PHE A 28 -10.40 -3.89 19.54
CA PHE A 28 -11.63 -4.42 20.13
C PHE A 28 -11.63 -5.95 20.14
N ILE A 29 -11.26 -6.61 19.04
CA ILE A 29 -11.14 -8.07 18.97
C ILE A 29 -10.13 -8.58 20.01
N ILE A 30 -8.97 -7.94 20.10
CA ILE A 30 -7.94 -8.29 21.09
C ILE A 30 -8.48 -8.18 22.51
N PHE A 31 -9.19 -7.10 22.82
CA PHE A 31 -9.77 -6.89 24.15
C PHE A 31 -10.80 -7.97 24.53
N PHE A 32 -11.62 -8.43 23.57
CA PHE A 32 -12.67 -9.42 23.82
C PHE A 32 -12.19 -10.88 23.80
N PHE A 33 -11.22 -11.19 22.94
CA PHE A 33 -10.84 -12.58 22.66
C PHE A 33 -9.45 -12.97 23.16
N ALA A 34 -8.60 -12.03 23.54
CA ALA A 34 -7.29 -12.35 24.06
C ALA A 34 -7.29 -12.30 25.59
N ASP A 35 -6.81 -13.36 26.24
CA ASP A 35 -6.61 -13.47 27.69
C ASP A 35 -5.46 -12.58 28.21
N ASN A 36 -5.37 -11.32 27.76
CA ASN A 36 -4.39 -10.30 28.17
C ASN A 36 -2.90 -10.59 27.85
N LYS A 37 -2.59 -11.54 26.97
CA LYS A 37 -1.19 -11.90 26.61
C LYS A 37 -0.64 -11.20 25.36
N ILE A 38 -1.38 -10.26 24.76
CA ILE A 38 -0.95 -9.65 23.50
C ILE A 38 0.10 -8.57 23.73
N ASN A 39 1.26 -8.77 23.11
CA ASN A 39 2.32 -7.79 23.10
C ASN A 39 1.96 -6.64 22.14
N PHE A 40 1.68 -5.46 22.69
CA PHE A 40 1.35 -4.25 21.93
C PHE A 40 2.43 -3.89 20.89
N LYS A 41 3.70 -4.23 21.15
CA LYS A 41 4.80 -4.06 20.19
C LYS A 41 4.58 -4.91 18.94
N ILE A 42 4.19 -6.19 19.10
CA ILE A 42 3.90 -7.11 17.99
C ILE A 42 2.66 -6.63 17.23
N PHE A 43 1.65 -6.16 17.95
CA PHE A 43 0.45 -5.60 17.35
C PHE A 43 0.77 -4.42 16.43
N LEU A 44 1.55 -3.44 16.90
CA LEU A 44 2.00 -2.31 16.07
C LEU A 44 2.87 -2.77 14.90
N LEU A 45 3.78 -3.73 15.13
CA LEU A 45 4.70 -4.25 14.13
C LEU A 45 3.98 -4.86 12.92
N LEU A 46 2.83 -5.50 13.14
CA LEU A 46 2.01 -6.09 12.08
C LEU A 46 1.10 -5.08 11.39
N ASN A 47 0.67 -4.02 12.09
CA ASN A 47 -0.27 -3.03 11.55
C ASN A 47 0.41 -1.90 10.77
N LEU A 48 1.57 -1.41 11.22
CA LEU A 48 2.26 -0.28 10.59
C LEU A 48 2.61 -0.52 9.11
N PRO A 49 3.10 -1.72 8.71
CA PRO A 49 3.37 -2.03 7.32
C PRO A 49 2.15 -1.99 6.39
N LEU A 50 0.94 -2.20 6.92
CA LEU A 50 -0.29 -2.15 6.14
C LEU A 50 -0.49 -0.76 5.52
N LEU A 51 -0.19 0.29 6.28
CA LEU A 51 -0.26 1.67 5.77
C LEU A 51 0.71 1.89 4.61
N ILE A 52 1.94 1.39 4.71
CA ILE A 52 2.95 1.50 3.64
C ILE A 52 2.44 0.76 2.39
N MET A 53 1.90 -0.45 2.55
CA MET A 53 1.32 -1.22 1.46
C MET A 53 0.13 -0.51 0.80
N GLN A 54 -0.73 0.14 1.58
CA GLN A 54 -1.84 0.90 1.04
C GLN A 54 -1.39 2.12 0.22
N ILE A 55 -0.40 2.88 0.71
CA ILE A 55 0.19 4.01 -0.04
C ILE A 55 0.87 3.50 -1.32
N PHE A 56 1.50 2.32 -1.25
CA PHE A 56 2.06 1.65 -2.42
C PHE A 56 0.99 1.39 -3.49
N PHE A 57 -0.11 0.73 -3.14
CA PHE A 57 -1.22 0.48 -4.07
C PHE A 57 -1.88 1.76 -4.58
N MET A 58 -1.99 2.79 -3.74
CA MET A 58 -2.44 4.11 -4.17
C MET A 58 -1.55 4.67 -5.28
N SER A 59 -0.23 4.63 -5.11
CA SER A 59 0.71 5.18 -6.09
C SER A 59 0.66 4.44 -7.43
N ILE A 60 0.49 3.12 -7.41
CA ILE A 60 0.20 2.32 -8.61
C ILE A 60 -1.13 2.74 -9.26
N GLY A 61 -2.21 2.84 -8.47
CA GLY A 61 -3.52 3.23 -8.98
C GLY A 61 -3.49 4.60 -9.67
N LEU A 62 -2.77 5.56 -9.09
CA LEU A 62 -2.55 6.90 -9.67
C LEU A 62 -1.70 6.85 -10.94
N LEU A 63 -0.68 5.99 -11.00
CA LEU A 63 0.11 5.81 -12.21
C LEU A 63 -0.74 5.23 -13.35
N ILE A 64 -1.54 4.21 -13.04
CA ILE A 64 -2.45 3.56 -13.97
C ILE A 64 -3.51 4.52 -14.49
N SER A 65 -4.09 5.38 -13.66
CA SER A 65 -5.10 6.34 -14.09
C SER A 65 -4.58 7.33 -15.14
N VAL A 66 -3.27 7.56 -15.18
CA VAL A 66 -2.64 8.41 -16.21
C VAL A 66 -2.27 7.61 -17.45
N ILE A 67 -1.76 6.39 -17.30
CA ILE A 67 -1.35 5.56 -18.43
C ILE A 67 -2.58 5.05 -19.21
N LEU A 68 -3.62 4.63 -18.50
CA LEU A 68 -4.86 4.07 -19.05
C LEU A 68 -6.02 5.05 -18.77
N PRO A 69 -6.23 6.06 -19.63
CA PRO A 69 -7.27 7.08 -19.41
C PRO A 69 -8.71 6.52 -19.42
N LYS A 70 -8.91 5.34 -20.01
CA LYS A 70 -10.22 4.69 -20.11
C LYS A 70 -10.13 3.27 -19.52
N VAL A 71 -10.28 3.17 -18.20
CA VAL A 71 -10.44 1.88 -17.52
C VAL A 71 -11.94 1.60 -17.40
N LYS A 72 -12.43 0.56 -18.09
CA LYS A 72 -13.85 0.16 -18.06
C LYS A 72 -14.31 -0.26 -16.66
N SER A 73 -13.47 -0.99 -15.93
CA SER A 73 -13.71 -1.41 -14.55
C SER A 73 -12.47 -1.15 -13.68
N PRO A 74 -12.38 0.01 -13.01
CA PRO A 74 -11.28 0.32 -12.10
C PRO A 74 -11.17 -0.67 -10.93
N LEU A 75 -12.31 -1.17 -10.45
CA LEU A 75 -12.36 -2.12 -9.35
C LEU A 75 -11.76 -3.48 -9.74
N SER A 76 -12.18 -4.04 -10.87
CA SER A 76 -11.65 -5.33 -11.35
C SER A 76 -10.15 -5.26 -11.62
N LEU A 77 -9.67 -4.13 -12.18
CA LEU A 77 -8.24 -3.92 -12.42
C LEU A 77 -7.46 -3.85 -11.10
N SER A 78 -7.95 -3.09 -10.13
CA SER A 78 -7.33 -2.97 -8.80
C SER A 78 -7.23 -4.32 -8.09
N LEU A 79 -8.32 -5.08 -8.07
CA LEU A 79 -8.36 -6.42 -7.48
C LEU A 79 -7.41 -7.38 -8.20
N GLY A 80 -7.41 -7.37 -9.53
CA GLY A 80 -6.52 -8.22 -10.32
C GLY A 80 -5.04 -7.93 -10.06
N ILE A 81 -4.66 -6.66 -9.92
CA ILE A 81 -3.28 -6.27 -9.59
C ILE A 81 -2.92 -6.69 -8.17
N THR A 82 -3.80 -6.44 -7.21
CA THR A 82 -3.56 -6.71 -5.79
C THR A 82 -3.42 -8.21 -5.56
N ILE A 83 -4.37 -9.01 -6.05
CA ILE A 83 -4.35 -10.47 -5.94
C ILE A 83 -3.22 -11.04 -6.77
N GLY A 84 -2.99 -10.54 -7.99
CA GLY A 84 -1.89 -10.99 -8.84
C GLY A 84 -0.53 -10.81 -8.18
N LEU A 85 -0.25 -9.63 -7.60
CA LEU A 85 0.99 -9.38 -6.86
C LEU A 85 1.09 -10.23 -5.59
N TYR A 86 -0.02 -10.50 -4.91
CA TYR A 86 -0.05 -11.40 -3.74
C TYR A 86 0.33 -12.83 -4.13
N VAL A 87 -0.32 -13.38 -5.16
CA VAL A 87 -0.05 -14.73 -5.68
C VAL A 87 1.38 -14.84 -6.21
N LEU A 88 1.86 -13.83 -6.95
CA LEU A 88 3.26 -13.77 -7.37
C LEU A 88 4.20 -13.78 -6.16
N GLY A 89 3.89 -13.03 -5.10
CA GLY A 89 4.66 -13.05 -3.87
C GLY A 89 4.67 -14.41 -3.18
N ALA A 90 3.57 -15.15 -3.21
CA ALA A 90 3.46 -16.47 -2.61
C ALA A 90 4.22 -17.56 -3.41
N LEU A 91 4.22 -17.47 -4.75
CA LEU A 91 4.76 -18.51 -5.63
C LEU A 91 6.21 -18.29 -6.06
N THR A 92 6.72 -17.06 -6.02
CA THR A 92 8.07 -16.74 -6.50
C THR A 92 9.14 -17.02 -5.45
N ASP A 93 10.35 -17.26 -5.93
CA ASP A 93 11.55 -17.41 -5.10
C ASP A 93 11.99 -16.06 -4.49
N ASP A 94 12.80 -16.09 -3.43
CA ASP A 94 13.19 -14.89 -2.70
C ASP A 94 14.15 -13.97 -3.45
N LYS A 95 14.74 -14.45 -4.54
CA LYS A 95 15.58 -13.65 -5.45
C LYS A 95 14.82 -12.47 -6.08
N ILE A 96 13.50 -12.59 -6.22
CA ILE A 96 12.62 -11.58 -6.85
C ILE A 96 11.92 -10.72 -5.77
N ARG A 97 12.24 -10.92 -4.48
CA ARG A 97 11.64 -10.21 -3.35
C ARG A 97 11.63 -8.70 -3.55
N PHE A 98 12.70 -8.14 -4.12
CA PHE A 98 12.83 -6.70 -4.39
C PHE A 98 11.81 -6.12 -5.38
N LEU A 99 11.13 -6.94 -6.18
CA LEU A 99 10.11 -6.48 -7.13
C LEU A 99 8.68 -6.71 -6.63
N ILE A 100 8.51 -7.44 -5.52
CA ILE A 100 7.21 -7.88 -5.04
C ILE A 100 6.94 -7.30 -3.64
N PRO A 101 6.12 -6.25 -3.55
CA PRO A 101 5.88 -5.50 -2.30
C PRO A 101 5.37 -6.39 -1.17
N PHE A 102 4.56 -7.41 -1.48
CA PHE A 102 4.05 -8.34 -0.48
C PHE A 102 5.14 -9.14 0.24
N LYS A 103 6.33 -9.29 -0.36
CA LYS A 103 7.46 -9.96 0.29
C LYS A 103 8.29 -9.02 1.18
N TYR A 104 8.06 -7.71 1.13
CA TYR A 104 8.77 -6.74 1.98
C TYR A 104 8.35 -6.82 3.45
N PHE A 105 7.08 -7.14 3.68
CA PHE A 105 6.43 -7.10 4.99
C PHE A 105 5.71 -8.42 5.28
N ASN A 106 6.40 -9.55 5.04
CA ASN A 106 5.87 -10.87 5.38
C ASN A 106 5.72 -11.00 6.90
N GLY A 107 4.56 -11.44 7.38
CA GLY A 107 4.28 -11.62 8.80
C GLY A 107 5.30 -12.51 9.51
N LYS A 108 5.82 -13.56 8.85
CA LYS A 108 6.84 -14.43 9.44
C LYS A 108 8.14 -13.67 9.72
N ASP A 109 8.62 -12.92 8.74
CA ASP A 109 9.87 -12.16 8.85
C ASP A 109 9.71 -11.00 9.84
N LEU A 110 8.52 -10.38 9.88
CA LEU A 110 8.21 -9.35 10.88
C LEU A 110 8.24 -9.90 12.30
N LEU A 111 7.71 -11.10 12.54
CA LEU A 111 7.70 -11.70 13.88
C LEU A 111 9.09 -12.17 14.33
N LEU A 112 9.92 -12.65 13.40
CA LEU A 112 11.27 -13.17 13.71
C LEU A 112 12.32 -12.05 13.78
N ASP A 113 12.37 -11.21 12.74
CA ASP A 113 13.46 -10.25 12.52
C ASP A 113 13.01 -8.79 12.72
N GLY A 114 11.71 -8.53 12.85
CA GLY A 114 11.16 -7.19 12.97
C GLY A 114 11.11 -6.42 11.65
N LEU A 115 11.04 -5.10 11.74
CA LEU A 115 11.01 -4.23 10.57
C LEU A 115 12.40 -4.07 9.96
N ASN A 116 12.56 -4.54 8.73
CA ASN A 116 13.79 -4.33 7.99
C ASN A 116 13.79 -2.97 7.29
N ILE A 117 14.68 -2.08 7.73
CA ILE A 117 14.82 -0.71 7.21
C ILE A 117 15.04 -0.68 5.69
N LYS A 118 15.69 -1.71 5.12
CA LYS A 118 15.97 -1.79 3.67
C LYS A 118 14.68 -1.88 2.87
N TYR A 119 13.71 -2.67 3.34
CA TYR A 119 12.43 -2.85 2.65
C TYR A 119 11.53 -1.62 2.79
N ILE A 120 11.61 -0.93 3.94
CA ILE A 120 10.93 0.36 4.13
C ILE A 120 11.47 1.38 3.13
N LEU A 121 12.79 1.56 3.06
CA LEU A 121 13.41 2.51 2.12
C LEU A 121 13.07 2.18 0.66
N LEU A 122 13.12 0.90 0.29
CA LEU A 122 12.76 0.46 -1.05
C LEU A 122 11.31 0.78 -1.41
N SER A 123 10.37 0.52 -0.48
CA SER A 123 8.96 0.86 -0.68
C SER A 123 8.75 2.37 -0.88
N ILE A 124 9.44 3.20 -0.09
CA ILE A 124 9.38 4.66 -0.20
C ILE A 124 9.91 5.13 -1.55
N ILE A 125 11.06 4.60 -1.99
CA ILE A 125 11.66 4.93 -3.29
C ILE A 125 10.68 4.61 -4.43
N ILE A 126 10.06 3.43 -4.41
CA ILE A 126 9.11 3.03 -5.46
C ILE A 126 7.86 3.93 -5.43
N ILE A 127 7.29 4.20 -4.25
CA ILE A 127 6.14 5.10 -4.09
C ILE A 127 6.44 6.48 -4.67
N ILE A 128 7.57 7.08 -4.30
CA ILE A 128 7.98 8.41 -4.78
C ILE A 128 8.16 8.38 -6.31
N SER A 129 8.78 7.33 -6.84
CA SER A 129 8.98 7.19 -8.29
C SER A 129 7.65 7.17 -9.05
N PHE A 130 6.65 6.41 -8.57
CA PHE A 130 5.34 6.34 -9.20
C PHE A 130 4.57 7.66 -9.09
N LEU A 131 4.64 8.32 -7.93
CA LEU A 131 4.02 9.63 -7.75
C LEU A 131 4.63 10.70 -8.66
N LEU A 132 5.96 10.74 -8.81
CA LEU A 132 6.65 11.68 -9.70
C LEU A 132 6.28 11.45 -11.16
N ILE A 133 6.24 10.19 -11.61
CA ILE A 133 5.86 9.85 -12.99
C ILE A 133 4.40 10.22 -13.24
N ALA A 134 3.49 9.88 -12.31
CA ALA A 134 2.08 10.22 -12.42
C ALA A 134 1.88 11.75 -12.47
N TYR A 135 2.54 12.49 -11.57
CA TYR A 135 2.49 13.96 -11.52
C TYR A 135 2.96 14.61 -12.82
N ASN A 136 4.11 14.19 -13.34
CA ASN A 136 4.67 14.74 -14.58
C ASN A 136 3.77 14.48 -15.79
N LYS A 137 3.17 13.28 -15.88
CA LYS A 137 2.24 12.98 -16.98
C LYS A 137 0.90 13.71 -16.83
N TYR A 138 0.39 13.90 -15.61
CA TYR A 138 -0.81 14.73 -15.37
C TYR A 138 -0.60 16.18 -15.81
N LYS A 139 0.54 16.78 -15.45
CA LYS A 139 0.89 18.14 -15.88
C LYS A 139 0.86 18.29 -17.40
N LYS A 140 1.40 17.30 -18.13
CA LYS A 140 1.40 17.31 -19.60
C LYS A 140 0.00 17.18 -20.20
N ARG A 141 -0.91 16.41 -19.58
CA ARG A 141 -2.30 16.28 -20.05
C ARG A 141 -3.15 17.52 -19.86
N ASP A 142 -2.98 18.20 -18.72
CA ASP A 142 -3.71 19.45 -18.43
C ASP A 142 -3.34 20.60 -19.40
N LEU A 143 -2.22 20.51 -20.13
CA LEU A 143 -1.77 21.54 -21.09
C LEU A 143 -2.36 21.38 -22.51
N TYR A 144 -3.03 20.25 -22.79
CA TYR A 144 -3.65 19.96 -24.09
C TYR A 144 -5.18 20.08 -24.06
N VAL A 145 -5.73 20.69 -23.00
CA VAL A 145 -7.15 21.06 -22.88
C VAL A 145 -7.27 22.57 -22.89
#